data_AF-A0A976LN45-F1
#
_entry.id   AF-A0A976LN45-F1
#
_cell.length_a   1.000
_cell.length_b   1.000
_cell.length_c   1.000
_cell.angle_alpha   90.00
_cell.angle_beta   90.00
_cell.angle_gamma   90.00
#
_symmetry.space_group_name_H-M   'P 1'
#
loop_
_entity.id
_entity.type
_entity.pdbx_description
1 polymer ?
#
loop_
_entity_poly.entity_id
_entity_poly.type
_entity_poly.pdbx_seq_one_letter_code
_entity_poly.pdbx_strand_id
1 'polypeptide(L)'
;MFGNEGFQNESYVMIPPQDANDAAIESAWIGMKEYGHATIVVMCGDTVGATMALTLDQATSSTGTATKTLAFTRLMSSGQKLLINTVSGTFVVGETVTGGSSSLTAEVYEVGPDYLLVRNLTGGTTWTTTETVTGGTSAATCKMNGTGEAENILLPTYTAPSSTFTIPAVTYKTYVIEIEASMLDVDNGFDHFQVDIADPGASSFVAGVVILKNPRHRGIPMPDALEAQKMTSTFT
;
A
#
# COMPACT_ATOMS: atom_id res chain seq x y z
N MET A 1 -26.16 22.11 11.44
CA MET A 1 -24.80 22.49 11.88
C MET A 1 -23.92 21.31 11.54
N PHE A 2 -23.48 21.21 10.28
CA PHE A 2 -22.63 20.13 9.78
C PHE A 2 -21.41 20.81 9.19
N GLY A 3 -20.25 20.59 9.80
CA GLY A 3 -19.04 21.28 9.35
C GLY A 3 -17.79 21.16 10.22
N ASN A 4 -17.77 20.35 11.29
CA ASN A 4 -16.55 20.13 12.08
C ASN A 4 -16.46 18.73 12.76
N GLU A 5 -17.27 17.76 12.35
CA GLU A 5 -17.33 16.45 13.02
C GLU A 5 -16.39 15.38 12.42
N GLY A 6 -15.70 15.69 11.31
CA GLY A 6 -14.86 14.72 10.58
C GLY A 6 -13.52 14.36 11.24
N PHE A 7 -13.06 15.15 12.21
CA PHE A 7 -11.73 14.97 12.82
C PHE A 7 -11.77 14.66 14.32
N GLN A 8 -12.96 14.53 14.92
CA GLN A 8 -13.08 14.37 16.38
C GLN A 8 -12.98 12.90 16.85
N ASN A 9 -12.74 11.95 15.95
CA ASN A 9 -12.70 10.51 16.26
C ASN A 9 -11.63 9.74 15.45
N GLU A 10 -10.67 10.46 14.85
CA GLU A 10 -9.61 9.86 14.07
C GLU A 10 -8.25 10.38 14.55
N SER A 11 -7.26 9.50 14.59
CA SER A 11 -5.86 9.85 14.88
C SER A 11 -4.98 9.51 13.70
N TYR A 12 -3.98 10.33 13.44
CA TYR A 12 -3.09 10.22 12.30
C TYR A 12 -1.65 10.08 12.79
N VAL A 13 -0.99 9.00 12.41
CA VAL A 13 0.45 8.81 12.63
C VAL A 13 1.14 8.85 11.29
N MET A 14 2.06 9.80 11.14
CA MET A 14 2.80 9.99 9.90
C MET A 14 4.05 9.13 9.88
N ILE A 15 4.30 8.47 8.75
CA ILE A 15 5.60 7.91 8.38
C ILE A 15 6.20 8.93 7.40
N PRO A 16 7.14 9.77 7.85
CA PRO A 16 7.63 10.87 7.02
C PRO A 16 8.31 10.33 5.76
N PRO A 17 8.29 11.10 4.65
CA PRO A 17 9.04 10.73 3.45
C PRO A 17 10.51 10.55 3.78
N GLN A 18 11.04 9.36 3.50
CA GLN A 18 12.44 9.03 3.71
C GLN A 18 12.95 8.21 2.52
N ASP A 19 14.23 8.39 2.20
CA ASP A 19 14.91 7.51 1.25
C ASP A 19 15.18 6.16 1.94
N ALA A 20 14.62 5.08 1.39
CA ALA A 20 14.85 3.71 1.82
C ALA A 20 16.13 3.19 1.17
N ASN A 21 17.27 3.75 1.55
CA ASN A 21 18.59 3.34 1.07
C ASN A 21 19.55 3.57 2.23
N ASP A 22 20.06 2.49 2.84
CA ASP A 22 21.00 2.44 3.99
C ASP A 22 20.36 2.10 5.37
N ALA A 23 19.04 1.96 5.47
CA ALA A 23 18.37 1.39 6.66
C ALA A 23 16.89 1.05 6.39
N ALA A 24 16.34 0.15 7.22
CA ALA A 24 14.89 -0.04 7.32
C ALA A 24 14.21 1.23 7.85
N ILE A 25 13.01 1.50 7.35
CA ILE A 25 12.16 2.59 7.82
C ILE A 25 11.09 1.99 8.72
N GLU A 26 11.18 2.33 9.99
CA GLU A 26 10.24 1.88 11.00
C GLU A 26 9.34 3.05 11.44
N SER A 27 8.03 2.82 11.52
CA SER A 27 7.12 3.77 12.17
C SER A 27 7.36 3.83 13.68
N ALA A 28 6.72 4.76 14.38
CA ALA A 28 6.57 4.62 15.83
C ALA A 28 5.69 3.40 16.18
N TRP A 29 5.68 2.99 17.45
CA TRP A 29 4.71 2.00 17.95
C TRP A 29 3.35 2.69 18.15
N ILE A 30 2.32 2.14 17.52
CA ILE A 30 1.01 2.76 17.41
C ILE A 30 0.01 1.98 18.25
N GLY A 31 -0.55 2.63 19.27
CA GLY A 31 -1.52 2.04 20.19
C GLY A 31 -2.92 1.92 19.57
N MET A 32 -3.48 0.70 19.62
CA MET A 32 -4.84 0.39 19.19
C MET A 32 -5.82 0.14 20.33
N LYS A 33 -5.38 0.21 21.60
CA LYS A 33 -6.23 -0.06 22.77
C LYS A 33 -7.57 0.68 22.75
N GLU A 34 -7.53 1.90 22.25
CA GLU A 34 -8.65 2.84 22.25
C GLU A 34 -9.35 2.93 20.88
N TYR A 35 -8.83 2.26 19.85
CA TYR A 35 -9.31 2.31 18.47
C TYR A 35 -9.75 0.92 18.00
N GLY A 36 -10.82 0.84 17.22
CA GLY A 36 -11.32 -0.42 16.67
C GLY A 36 -10.58 -0.82 15.39
N HIS A 37 -10.02 0.14 14.67
CA HIS A 37 -9.55 -0.05 13.29
C HIS A 37 -8.38 0.90 12.96
N ALA A 38 -7.46 0.45 12.11
CA ALA A 38 -6.41 1.26 11.53
C ALA A 38 -6.32 1.03 10.01
N THR A 39 -6.29 2.13 9.25
CA THR A 39 -5.97 2.14 7.82
C THR A 39 -4.55 2.64 7.64
N ILE A 40 -3.69 1.82 7.07
CA ILE A 40 -2.31 2.19 6.75
C ILE A 40 -2.25 2.47 5.26
N VAL A 41 -1.80 3.65 4.88
CA VAL A 41 -1.51 4.01 3.49
C VAL A 41 0.00 4.18 3.36
N VAL A 42 0.63 3.38 2.50
CA VAL A 42 2.07 3.49 2.20
C VAL A 42 2.24 3.87 0.74
N MET A 43 2.99 4.92 0.49
CA MET A 43 3.35 5.41 -0.83
C MET A 43 4.84 5.14 -1.06
N CYS A 44 5.13 4.42 -2.12
CA CYS A 44 6.46 4.09 -2.59
C CYS A 44 6.71 4.83 -3.90
N GLY A 45 7.88 5.44 -4.02
CA GLY A 45 8.38 6.05 -5.24
C GLY A 45 8.68 4.99 -6.31
N ASP A 46 9.61 5.33 -7.21
CA ASP A 46 10.09 4.36 -8.18
C ASP A 46 10.98 3.33 -7.47
N THR A 47 10.58 2.05 -7.53
CA THR A 47 11.31 0.91 -6.95
C THR A 47 11.91 0.03 -8.03
N VAL A 48 11.92 0.47 -9.29
CA VAL A 48 12.51 -0.30 -10.39
C VAL A 48 13.98 -0.63 -10.10
N GLY A 49 14.31 -1.91 -10.13
CA GLY A 49 15.65 -2.44 -9.86
C GLY A 49 15.81 -3.11 -8.50
N ALA A 50 14.89 -2.93 -7.55
CA ALA A 50 14.97 -3.58 -6.24
C ALA A 50 13.60 -3.84 -5.60
N THR A 51 13.48 -4.92 -4.82
CA THR A 51 12.27 -5.24 -4.06
C THR A 51 12.48 -4.91 -2.59
N MET A 52 11.45 -4.42 -1.91
CA MET A 52 11.46 -4.24 -0.45
C MET A 52 10.37 -5.08 0.21
N ALA A 53 10.54 -5.39 1.49
CA ALA A 53 9.53 -6.05 2.30
C ALA A 53 8.83 -5.03 3.19
N LEU A 54 7.51 -5.08 3.27
CA LEU A 54 6.75 -4.39 4.31
C LEU A 54 6.23 -5.43 5.30
N THR A 55 6.61 -5.29 6.57
CA THR A 55 6.19 -6.13 7.68
C THR A 55 5.33 -5.32 8.64
N LEU A 56 4.28 -5.95 9.17
CA LEU A 56 3.57 -5.43 10.33
C LEU A 56 3.96 -6.24 11.55
N ASP A 57 4.38 -5.55 12.60
CA ASP A 57 4.71 -6.13 13.89
C ASP A 57 3.76 -5.62 14.96
N GLN A 58 3.57 -6.41 16.01
CA GLN A 58 2.79 -6.09 17.20
C GLN A 58 3.65 -6.17 18.47
N ALA A 59 3.31 -5.36 19.46
CA ALA A 59 3.97 -5.31 20.76
C ALA A 59 2.96 -5.12 21.91
N THR A 60 3.43 -5.35 23.14
CA THR A 60 2.65 -5.14 24.37
C THR A 60 2.91 -3.77 25.03
N SER A 61 3.67 -2.89 24.36
CA SER A 61 3.93 -1.54 24.85
C SER A 61 4.31 -0.60 23.71
N SER A 62 4.16 0.70 23.96
CA SER A 62 4.63 1.81 23.10
C SER A 62 6.16 1.90 22.97
N THR A 63 6.90 0.88 23.39
CA THR A 63 8.37 0.80 23.25
C THR A 63 8.82 -0.49 22.57
N GLY A 64 7.91 -1.29 22.02
CA GLY A 64 8.25 -2.55 21.35
C GLY A 64 8.60 -3.68 22.33
N THR A 65 7.88 -3.82 23.44
CA THR A 65 8.07 -4.98 24.32
C THR A 65 7.41 -6.23 23.73
N ALA A 66 8.09 -7.38 23.80
CA ALA A 66 7.61 -8.69 23.37
C ALA A 66 7.14 -8.74 21.90
N THR A 67 7.93 -8.16 20.99
CA THR A 67 7.55 -8.04 19.57
C THR A 67 7.34 -9.37 18.87
N LYS A 68 6.38 -9.39 17.94
CA LYS A 68 6.20 -10.45 16.95
C LYS A 68 5.43 -9.91 15.76
N THR A 69 5.42 -10.67 14.68
CA THR A 69 4.65 -10.34 13.47
C THR A 69 3.13 -10.27 13.72
N LEU A 70 2.48 -9.29 13.12
CA LEU A 70 1.03 -9.10 13.05
C LEU A 70 0.51 -9.51 11.68
N ALA A 71 -0.33 -10.55 11.64
CA ALA A 71 -0.97 -10.95 10.39
C ALA A 71 -2.14 -10.02 10.05
N PHE A 72 -2.26 -9.69 8.76
CA PHE A 72 -3.38 -8.94 8.19
C PHE A 72 -3.99 -9.71 7.01
N THR A 73 -5.25 -9.41 6.71
CA THR A 73 -6.02 -10.10 5.64
C THR A 73 -6.48 -9.16 4.54
N ARG A 74 -6.30 -7.86 4.71
CA ARG A 74 -6.81 -6.82 3.80
C ARG A 74 -5.65 -5.96 3.31
N LEU A 75 -5.21 -6.25 2.09
CA LEU A 75 -4.20 -5.50 1.36
C LEU A 75 -4.77 -5.06 0.01
N MET A 76 -4.55 -3.81 -0.34
CA MET A 76 -4.85 -3.24 -1.65
C MET A 76 -3.58 -2.59 -2.20
N SER A 77 -3.39 -2.63 -3.52
CA SER A 77 -2.30 -1.91 -4.18
C SER A 77 -2.83 -1.10 -5.35
N SER A 78 -2.16 0.01 -5.66
CA SER A 78 -2.52 0.84 -6.80
C SER A 78 -2.33 0.10 -8.12
N GLY A 79 -3.28 0.29 -9.02
CA GLY A 79 -3.23 -0.14 -10.41
C GLY A 79 -3.70 0.96 -11.34
N GLN A 80 -3.84 0.62 -12.61
CA GLN A 80 -4.29 1.52 -13.66
C GLN A 80 -5.36 0.85 -14.52
N LYS A 81 -6.37 1.62 -14.96
CA LYS A 81 -7.30 1.19 -16.00
C LYS A 81 -6.78 1.60 -17.36
N LEU A 82 -6.53 0.63 -18.22
CA LEU A 82 -6.18 0.82 -19.63
C LEU A 82 -7.45 0.67 -20.46
N LEU A 83 -7.83 1.71 -21.21
CA LEU A 83 -8.85 1.55 -22.24
C LEU A 83 -8.22 0.93 -23.47
N ILE A 84 -8.89 -0.09 -24.02
CA ILE A 84 -8.39 -0.85 -25.16
C ILE A 84 -9.44 -0.94 -26.26
N ASN A 85 -9.00 -1.13 -27.49
CA ASN A 85 -9.85 -1.50 -28.61
C ASN A 85 -9.12 -2.53 -29.50
N THR A 86 -9.77 -3.00 -30.56
CA THR A 86 -9.15 -3.90 -31.56
C THR A 86 -8.53 -5.15 -30.91
N VAL A 87 -9.27 -5.79 -29.98
CA VAL A 87 -8.78 -6.96 -29.24
C VAL A 87 -8.73 -8.19 -30.15
N SER A 88 -7.61 -8.90 -30.13
CA SER A 88 -7.40 -10.18 -30.79
C SER A 88 -6.84 -11.19 -29.78
N GLY A 89 -7.47 -12.34 -29.65
CA GLY A 89 -7.16 -13.32 -28.60
C GLY A 89 -7.82 -12.97 -27.25
N THR A 90 -7.33 -13.58 -26.18
CA THR A 90 -7.85 -13.39 -24.82
C THR A 90 -6.70 -13.25 -23.85
N PHE A 91 -6.60 -12.10 -23.19
CA PHE A 91 -5.61 -11.88 -22.14
C PHE A 91 -5.88 -12.78 -20.93
N VAL A 92 -4.81 -13.11 -20.20
CA VAL A 92 -4.83 -13.98 -19.02
C VAL A 92 -4.51 -13.14 -17.78
N VAL A 93 -5.36 -13.24 -16.74
CA VAL A 93 -5.08 -12.59 -15.45
C VAL A 93 -3.76 -13.12 -14.87
N GLY A 94 -2.94 -12.22 -14.35
CA GLY A 94 -1.60 -12.48 -13.82
C GLY A 94 -0.49 -12.44 -14.88
N GLU A 95 -0.81 -12.33 -16.17
CA GLU A 95 0.21 -12.21 -17.20
C GLU A 95 0.80 -10.80 -17.29
N THR A 96 2.05 -10.71 -17.73
CA THR A 96 2.65 -9.42 -18.12
C THR A 96 2.18 -9.02 -19.51
N VAL A 97 1.71 -7.79 -19.66
CA VAL A 97 1.49 -7.13 -20.95
C VAL A 97 2.60 -6.12 -21.24
N THR A 98 2.88 -5.89 -22.53
CA THR A 98 3.92 -4.95 -22.97
C THR A 98 3.39 -4.01 -24.05
N GLY A 99 3.59 -2.71 -23.87
CA GLY A 99 3.33 -1.67 -24.87
C GLY A 99 4.42 -1.64 -25.94
N GLY A 100 4.03 -1.74 -27.21
CA GLY A 100 4.98 -1.83 -28.32
C GLY A 100 5.76 -0.55 -28.60
N SER A 101 5.21 0.63 -28.26
CA SER A 101 5.89 1.92 -28.49
C SER A 101 6.45 2.49 -27.19
N SER A 102 5.69 2.40 -26.10
CA SER A 102 6.10 2.90 -24.80
C SER A 102 7.10 1.99 -24.09
N SER A 103 7.18 0.71 -24.49
CA SER A 103 7.92 -0.34 -23.77
C SER A 103 7.50 -0.54 -22.32
N LEU A 104 6.39 0.09 -21.89
CA LEU A 104 5.82 -0.10 -20.56
C LEU A 104 5.36 -1.54 -20.42
N THR A 105 5.54 -2.06 -19.21
CA THR A 105 4.99 -3.37 -18.84
C THR A 105 4.08 -3.23 -17.64
N ALA A 106 3.10 -4.13 -17.53
CA ALA A 106 2.22 -4.23 -16.39
C ALA A 106 1.66 -5.65 -16.26
N GLU A 107 1.24 -6.04 -15.07
CA GLU A 107 0.53 -7.30 -14.81
C GLU A 107 -0.98 -7.11 -14.97
N VAL A 108 -1.64 -7.99 -15.71
CA VAL A 108 -3.11 -7.98 -15.89
C VAL A 108 -3.78 -8.42 -14.58
N TYR A 109 -4.61 -7.55 -14.01
CA TYR A 109 -5.43 -7.86 -12.83
C TYR A 109 -6.84 -8.30 -13.24
N GLU A 110 -7.44 -7.65 -14.24
CA GLU A 110 -8.77 -7.98 -14.76
C GLU A 110 -8.84 -7.72 -16.26
N VAL A 111 -9.59 -8.56 -16.97
CA VAL A 111 -9.87 -8.41 -18.40
C VAL A 111 -11.33 -8.02 -18.58
N GLY A 112 -11.57 -6.78 -19.01
CA GLY A 112 -12.87 -6.29 -19.45
C GLY A 112 -13.05 -6.38 -20.97
N PRO A 113 -14.25 -6.08 -21.49
CA PRO A 113 -14.51 -6.09 -22.92
C PRO A 113 -13.80 -4.97 -23.69
N ASP A 114 -13.61 -3.81 -23.06
CA ASP A 114 -13.02 -2.59 -23.61
C ASP A 114 -11.96 -1.98 -22.67
N TYR A 115 -11.54 -2.72 -21.65
CA TYR A 115 -10.47 -2.31 -20.75
C TYR A 115 -9.64 -3.50 -20.22
N LEU A 116 -8.42 -3.19 -19.79
CA LEU A 116 -7.67 -4.02 -18.85
C LEU A 116 -7.51 -3.24 -17.53
N LEU A 117 -7.73 -3.89 -16.40
CA LEU A 117 -7.16 -3.40 -15.14
C LEU A 117 -5.79 -4.03 -15.00
N VAL A 118 -4.79 -3.18 -14.78
CA VAL A 118 -3.40 -3.62 -14.64
C VAL A 118 -2.81 -3.11 -13.34
N ARG A 119 -1.75 -3.79 -12.87
CA ARG A 119 -0.95 -3.40 -11.72
C ARG A 119 0.53 -3.63 -12.02
N ASN A 120 1.39 -3.25 -11.08
CA ASN A 120 2.83 -3.56 -11.14
C ASN A 120 3.47 -3.02 -12.43
N LEU A 121 3.22 -1.74 -12.69
CA LEU A 121 3.73 -1.07 -13.89
C LEU A 121 5.24 -0.86 -13.78
N THR A 122 5.96 -1.03 -14.88
CA THR A 122 7.40 -0.77 -14.95
C THR A 122 7.71 0.04 -16.20
N GLY A 123 8.61 1.04 -16.05
CA GLY A 123 9.07 1.91 -17.12
C GLY A 123 8.33 3.23 -17.25
N GLY A 124 7.34 3.49 -16.38
CA GLY A 124 6.45 4.67 -16.42
C GLY A 124 4.98 4.32 -16.23
N THR A 125 4.11 5.35 -16.25
CA THR A 125 2.65 5.20 -16.13
C THR A 125 1.86 5.70 -17.36
N THR A 126 2.52 6.45 -18.26
CA THR A 126 1.89 7.02 -19.45
C THR A 126 2.08 6.11 -20.67
N TRP A 127 1.01 5.45 -21.07
CA TRP A 127 0.98 4.63 -22.29
C TRP A 127 0.87 5.52 -23.53
N THR A 128 1.24 4.98 -24.69
CA THR A 128 1.10 5.68 -25.97
C THR A 128 -0.25 5.33 -26.61
N THR A 129 -1.08 6.33 -26.89
CA THR A 129 -2.36 6.13 -27.60
C THR A 129 -2.15 5.40 -28.93
N THR A 130 -3.04 4.46 -29.26
CA THR A 130 -2.99 3.57 -30.45
C THR A 130 -1.82 2.58 -30.51
N GLU A 131 -0.97 2.50 -29.48
CA GLU A 131 0.08 1.49 -29.45
C GLU A 131 -0.51 0.08 -29.34
N THR A 132 0.21 -0.90 -29.89
CA THR A 132 -0.14 -2.31 -29.68
C THR A 132 0.30 -2.73 -28.28
N VAL A 133 -0.62 -3.27 -27.50
CA VAL A 133 -0.30 -3.98 -26.25
C VAL A 133 -0.35 -5.47 -26.53
N THR A 134 0.66 -6.20 -26.08
CA THR A 134 0.79 -7.65 -26.30
C THR A 134 0.89 -8.38 -24.97
N GLY A 135 0.08 -9.43 -24.78
CA GLY A 135 0.15 -10.32 -23.63
C GLY A 135 1.31 -11.29 -23.77
N GLY A 136 2.12 -11.41 -22.73
CA GLY A 136 3.33 -12.23 -22.74
C GLY A 136 3.04 -13.73 -22.76
N THR A 137 1.99 -14.19 -22.08
CA THR A 137 1.61 -15.62 -22.02
C THR A 137 0.56 -15.96 -23.08
N SER A 138 -0.44 -15.09 -23.23
CA SER A 138 -1.58 -15.30 -24.13
C SER A 138 -1.26 -14.99 -25.59
N ALA A 139 -0.23 -14.19 -25.86
CA ALA A 139 0.00 -13.53 -27.15
C ALA A 139 -1.20 -12.70 -27.66
N ALA A 140 -2.19 -12.44 -26.79
CA ALA A 140 -3.32 -11.59 -27.13
C ALA A 140 -2.82 -10.17 -27.42
N THR A 141 -3.48 -9.49 -28.35
CA THR A 141 -3.13 -8.13 -28.71
C THR A 141 -4.34 -7.23 -28.62
N CYS A 142 -4.11 -5.97 -28.29
CA CYS A 142 -5.09 -4.92 -28.42
C CYS A 142 -4.39 -3.60 -28.75
N LYS A 143 -5.19 -2.56 -28.98
CA LYS A 143 -4.73 -1.22 -29.24
C LYS A 143 -5.13 -0.31 -28.09
N MET A 144 -4.19 0.47 -27.58
CA MET A 144 -4.48 1.46 -26.54
C MET A 144 -5.45 2.51 -27.07
N ASN A 145 -6.50 2.78 -26.30
CA ASN A 145 -7.49 3.81 -26.56
C ASN A 145 -7.34 4.96 -25.55
N GLY A 146 -6.17 5.60 -25.56
CA GLY A 146 -5.77 6.64 -24.60
C GLY A 146 -4.37 6.37 -24.06
N THR A 147 -4.00 7.11 -23.01
CA THR A 147 -2.68 7.02 -22.37
C THR A 147 -2.73 6.35 -20.99
N GLY A 148 -3.87 5.74 -20.65
CA GLY A 148 -4.22 5.22 -19.32
C GLY A 148 -5.09 6.24 -18.56
N GLU A 149 -6.34 5.89 -18.27
CA GLU A 149 -7.39 6.87 -17.91
C GLU A 149 -7.59 7.04 -16.40
N ALA A 150 -7.29 6.01 -15.61
CA ALA A 150 -7.44 6.05 -14.17
C ALA A 150 -6.23 5.41 -13.53
N GLU A 151 -5.26 6.25 -13.16
CA GLU A 151 -4.12 5.87 -12.35
C GLU A 151 -4.52 5.75 -10.87
N ASN A 152 -3.76 4.98 -10.11
CA ASN A 152 -3.92 4.83 -8.67
C ASN A 152 -5.26 4.25 -8.19
N ILE A 153 -5.89 3.39 -9.00
CA ILE A 153 -7.06 2.62 -8.55
C ILE A 153 -6.60 1.58 -7.52
N LEU A 154 -7.21 1.55 -6.33
CA LEU A 154 -6.91 0.52 -5.33
C LEU A 154 -7.51 -0.82 -5.73
N LEU A 155 -6.64 -1.78 -6.02
CA LEU A 155 -7.00 -3.14 -6.39
C LEU A 155 -6.70 -4.09 -5.22
N PRO A 156 -7.70 -4.85 -4.74
CA PRO A 156 -7.48 -5.85 -3.71
C PRO A 156 -6.40 -6.86 -4.10
N THR A 157 -5.50 -7.16 -3.18
CA THR A 157 -4.52 -8.23 -3.32
C THR A 157 -4.94 -9.31 -2.34
N TYR A 158 -5.80 -10.23 -2.81
CA TYR A 158 -6.26 -11.34 -1.99
C TYR A 158 -5.15 -12.39 -1.92
N THR A 159 -4.36 -12.32 -0.86
CA THR A 159 -3.46 -13.40 -0.45
C THR A 159 -3.90 -13.93 0.90
N ALA A 160 -3.44 -15.13 1.26
CA ALA A 160 -3.59 -15.68 2.61
C ALA A 160 -3.11 -14.67 3.67
N PRO A 161 -3.53 -14.78 4.95
CA PRO A 161 -3.08 -13.90 6.01
C PRO A 161 -1.55 -13.79 5.95
N SER A 162 -1.06 -12.59 5.75
CA SER A 162 0.38 -12.33 5.66
C SER A 162 0.75 -11.36 6.76
N SER A 163 1.93 -11.53 7.33
CA SER A 163 2.53 -10.52 8.20
C SER A 163 3.56 -9.66 7.46
N THR A 164 4.04 -10.15 6.32
CA THR A 164 5.02 -9.50 5.46
C THR A 164 4.58 -9.63 4.02
N PHE A 165 4.69 -8.58 3.21
CA PHE A 165 4.53 -8.71 1.77
C PHE A 165 5.68 -8.03 1.03
N THR A 166 5.97 -8.56 -0.16
CA THR A 166 6.97 -7.98 -1.05
C THR A 166 6.36 -6.86 -1.87
N ILE A 167 6.94 -5.67 -1.77
CA ILE A 167 6.77 -4.60 -2.72
C ILE A 167 7.67 -4.94 -3.92
N PRO A 168 7.09 -5.20 -5.10
CA PRO A 168 7.84 -5.59 -6.28
C PRO A 168 8.64 -4.39 -6.83
N ALA A 169 9.62 -4.66 -7.69
CA ALA A 169 10.46 -3.65 -8.33
C ALA A 169 9.71 -2.95 -9.47
N VAL A 170 8.88 -1.95 -9.12
CA VAL A 170 7.91 -1.31 -10.03
C VAL A 170 7.89 0.21 -9.89
N THR A 171 7.30 0.86 -10.87
CA THR A 171 7.13 2.31 -10.91
C THR A 171 5.92 2.74 -10.08
N TYR A 172 6.15 3.61 -9.09
CA TYR A 172 5.17 4.30 -8.23
C TYR A 172 4.02 3.42 -7.70
N LYS A 173 4.05 3.13 -6.39
CA LYS A 173 3.03 2.28 -5.77
C LYS A 173 2.43 2.88 -4.52
N THR A 174 1.12 2.73 -4.39
CA THR A 174 0.40 2.98 -3.15
C THR A 174 -0.17 1.67 -2.65
N TYR A 175 0.05 1.37 -1.38
CA TYR A 175 -0.55 0.24 -0.68
C TYR A 175 -1.50 0.76 0.37
N VAL A 176 -2.60 0.03 0.56
CA VAL A 176 -3.52 0.25 1.67
C VAL A 176 -3.70 -1.06 2.42
N ILE A 177 -3.46 -1.03 3.72
CA ILE A 177 -3.57 -2.17 4.62
C ILE A 177 -4.61 -1.81 5.67
N GLU A 178 -5.55 -2.71 5.93
CA GLU A 178 -6.54 -2.53 6.99
C GLU A 178 -6.25 -3.50 8.13
N ILE A 179 -6.17 -2.97 9.35
CA ILE A 179 -5.98 -3.72 10.59
C ILE A 179 -7.20 -3.49 11.48
N GLU A 180 -7.80 -4.58 11.95
CA GLU A 180 -8.80 -4.54 13.01
C GLU A 180 -8.13 -4.77 14.36
N ALA A 181 -8.62 -4.14 15.42
CA ALA A 181 -8.08 -4.34 16.77
C ALA A 181 -8.13 -5.81 17.22
N SER A 182 -9.06 -6.61 16.68
CA SER A 182 -9.15 -8.06 16.94
C SER A 182 -8.12 -8.90 16.19
N MET A 183 -7.35 -8.32 15.26
CA MET A 183 -6.21 -8.99 14.63
C MET A 183 -4.98 -9.03 15.54
N LEU A 184 -4.89 -8.12 16.51
CA LEU A 184 -3.85 -8.15 17.54
C LEU A 184 -4.10 -9.32 18.49
N ASP A 185 -3.02 -9.84 19.07
CA ASP A 185 -3.09 -10.86 20.12
C ASP A 185 -3.47 -10.24 21.47
N VAL A 186 -4.69 -9.72 21.52
CA VAL A 186 -5.24 -8.99 22.67
C VAL A 186 -5.33 -9.86 23.93
N ASP A 187 -5.50 -11.17 23.78
CA ASP A 187 -5.56 -12.12 24.90
C ASP A 187 -4.21 -12.23 25.62
N ASN A 188 -3.11 -12.03 24.88
CA ASN A 188 -1.75 -11.99 25.42
C ASN A 188 -1.24 -10.56 25.65
N GLY A 189 -2.13 -9.56 25.65
CA GLY A 189 -1.82 -8.17 25.99
C GLY A 189 -1.14 -7.37 24.89
N PHE A 190 -1.18 -7.82 23.63
CA PHE A 190 -0.71 -7.03 22.49
C PHE A 190 -1.74 -5.96 22.15
N ASP A 191 -1.31 -4.71 22.19
CA ASP A 191 -2.16 -3.54 21.96
C ASP A 191 -1.50 -2.46 21.09
N HIS A 192 -0.26 -2.69 20.64
CA HIS A 192 0.48 -1.81 19.73
C HIS A 192 0.85 -2.54 18.44
N PHE A 193 1.00 -1.79 17.34
CA PHE A 193 1.62 -2.27 16.12
C PHE A 193 2.60 -1.27 15.51
N GLN A 194 3.44 -1.73 14.60
CA GLN A 194 4.42 -0.92 13.86
C GLN A 194 4.39 -1.32 12.38
N VAL A 195 4.67 -0.35 11.51
CA VAL A 195 4.94 -0.58 10.10
C VAL A 195 6.45 -0.57 9.92
N ASP A 196 7.00 -1.69 9.49
CA ASP A 196 8.42 -1.87 9.15
C ASP A 196 8.57 -2.03 7.64
N ILE A 197 9.43 -1.21 7.04
CA ILE A 197 9.71 -1.19 5.60
C ILE A 197 11.20 -1.43 5.43
N ALA A 198 11.55 -2.63 4.95
CA ALA A 198 12.93 -3.05 4.78
C ALA A 198 13.65 -2.23 3.71
N ASP A 199 14.97 -2.13 3.87
CA ASP A 199 15.86 -1.50 2.89
C ASP A 199 15.90 -2.32 1.58
N PRO A 200 15.46 -1.76 0.43
CA PRO A 200 15.62 -2.38 -0.89
C PRO A 200 17.07 -2.45 -1.38
N GLY A 201 18.03 -1.75 -0.75
CA GLY A 201 19.40 -1.60 -1.23
C GLY A 201 19.52 -0.72 -2.47
N ALA A 202 18.54 0.16 -2.70
CA ALA A 202 18.49 1.11 -3.81
C ALA A 202 17.67 2.34 -3.40
N SER A 203 17.99 3.52 -3.95
CA SER A 203 17.22 4.75 -3.67
C SER A 203 15.75 4.60 -4.04
N SER A 204 14.89 4.57 -3.04
CA SER A 204 13.44 4.46 -3.18
C SER A 204 12.80 5.29 -2.08
N PHE A 205 12.08 6.35 -2.46
CA PHE A 205 11.38 7.16 -1.47
C PHE A 205 10.15 6.42 -0.96
N VAL A 206 9.97 6.37 0.35
CA VAL A 206 8.78 5.81 0.98
C VAL A 206 8.21 6.82 1.97
N ALA A 207 6.88 6.92 1.99
CA ALA A 207 6.13 7.71 2.95
C ALA A 207 4.86 6.96 3.32
N GLY A 208 4.23 7.33 4.44
CA GLY A 208 2.97 6.72 4.80
C GLY A 208 2.18 7.51 5.82
N VAL A 209 0.94 7.09 6.01
CA VAL A 209 0.06 7.58 7.06
C VAL A 209 -0.75 6.42 7.60
N VAL A 210 -0.83 6.35 8.92
CA VAL A 210 -1.71 5.44 9.63
C VAL A 210 -2.88 6.26 10.16
N ILE A 211 -4.09 5.84 9.82
CA ILE A 211 -5.34 6.50 10.20
C ILE A 211 -6.09 5.55 11.14
N LEU A 212 -6.14 5.91 12.41
CA LEU A 212 -6.87 5.18 13.44
C LEU A 212 -8.32 5.66 13.49
N LYS A 213 -9.27 4.73 13.55
CA LYS A 213 -10.71 4.99 13.52
C LYS A 213 -11.46 4.14 14.54
N ASN A 214 -12.76 4.41 14.68
CA ASN A 214 -13.69 3.68 15.54
C ASN A 214 -13.26 3.71 17.02
N PRO A 215 -13.24 4.88 17.68
CA PRO A 215 -12.87 4.97 19.09
C PRO A 215 -13.80 4.10 19.96
N ARG A 216 -13.21 3.28 20.82
CA ARG A 216 -13.93 2.25 21.62
C ARG A 216 -14.62 2.83 22.85
N HIS A 217 -14.22 4.01 23.28
CA HIS A 217 -14.70 4.65 24.50
C HIS A 217 -15.36 6.00 24.19
N ARG A 218 -16.59 6.18 24.67
CA ARG A 218 -17.36 7.42 24.47
C ARG A 218 -17.03 8.44 25.56
N GLY A 219 -16.86 9.71 25.18
CA GLY A 219 -16.81 10.83 26.11
C GLY A 219 -15.48 11.07 26.83
N ILE A 220 -14.41 10.37 26.43
CA ILE A 220 -13.04 10.70 26.84
C ILE A 220 -12.40 11.62 25.79
N PRO A 221 -11.50 12.55 26.18
CA PRO A 221 -10.62 13.22 25.22
C PRO A 221 -9.90 12.16 24.39
N MET A 222 -9.73 12.41 23.08
CA MET A 222 -9.11 11.41 22.20
C MET A 222 -7.73 11.01 22.73
N PRO A 223 -7.50 9.71 22.98
CA PRO A 223 -6.24 9.23 23.49
C PRO A 223 -5.15 9.31 22.42
N ASP A 224 -3.96 9.67 22.86
CA ASP A 224 -2.79 9.77 22.00
C ASP A 224 -2.39 8.38 21.49
N ALA A 225 -2.37 8.22 20.16
CA ALA A 225 -2.00 6.98 19.51
C ALA A 225 -0.52 6.61 19.71
N LEU A 226 0.31 7.58 20.06
CA LEU A 226 1.74 7.39 20.33
C LEU A 226 2.07 7.33 21.82
N GLU A 227 1.07 7.43 22.69
CA GLU A 227 1.23 7.49 24.14
C GLU A 227 2.37 8.44 24.58
N ALA A 228 3.47 7.91 25.11
CA ALA A 228 4.63 8.68 25.58
C ALA A 228 5.65 8.99 24.47
N GLN A 229 5.50 8.46 23.24
CA GLN A 229 6.44 8.62 22.13
C GLN A 229 6.27 9.93 21.33
N LYS A 230 5.73 10.99 21.94
CA LYS A 230 5.65 12.30 21.28
C LYS A 230 7.04 12.73 20.79
N MET A 231 7.15 13.07 19.50
CA MET A 231 8.40 13.56 18.92
C MET A 231 8.94 14.72 19.74
N THR A 232 9.97 14.43 20.54
CA THR A 232 10.72 15.46 21.26
C THR A 232 11.72 15.99 20.26
N SER A 233 11.38 17.09 19.60
CA SER A 233 12.32 17.78 18.75
C SER A 233 13.44 18.37 19.62
N THR A 234 14.61 17.74 19.60
CA THR A 234 15.86 18.38 20.01
C THR A 234 16.42 19.12 18.81
N PHE A 235 15.96 20.36 18.62
CA PHE A 235 16.74 21.33 17.87
C PHE A 235 17.91 21.76 18.76
N THR A 236 19.11 21.27 18.46
CA THR A 236 20.39 21.90 18.88
C THR A 236 20.86 22.87 17.83
#